data_AF-F0S3C3-F1
#
_entry.id   AF-F0S3C3-F1
#
_cell.length_a   1.000
_cell.length_b   1.000
_cell.length_c   1.000
_cell.angle_alpha   90.00
_cell.angle_beta   90.00
_cell.angle_gamma   90.00
#
_symmetry.space_group_name_H-M   'P 1'
#
loop_
_entity.id
_entity.type
_entity.pdbx_description
1 polymer ?
#
loop_
_entity_poly.entity_id
_entity_poly.type
_entity_poly.pdbx_seq_one_letter_code
_entity_poly.pdbx_strand_id
1 'polypeptide(L)'
;MKNLTELLRKIALLQIGAISLVTEKAERLIKELEEKGKVSEEEGKKFVDGLRKGLQKQKEEISRQVEKILKEVNLVTREEIKTLKKEIEELKKEVENLKKSKN
;
A
#
# COMPACT_ATOMS: atom_id res chain seq x y z
N MET A 1 19.61 1.32 -2.58
CA MET A 1 18.15 1.57 -2.68
C MET A 1 17.37 0.50 -3.45
N LYS A 2 17.85 -0.05 -4.59
CA LYS A 2 17.13 -1.12 -5.35
C LYS A 2 16.71 -2.33 -4.50
N ASN A 3 17.54 -2.72 -3.51
CA ASN A 3 17.29 -3.90 -2.68
C ASN A 3 16.14 -3.73 -1.67
N LEU A 4 15.91 -2.51 -1.14
CA LEU A 4 14.82 -2.27 -0.19
C LEU A 4 13.46 -2.28 -0.89
N THR A 5 13.37 -1.65 -2.06
CA THR A 5 12.15 -1.68 -2.87
C THR A 5 11.81 -3.10 -3.32
N GLU A 6 12.81 -3.90 -3.73
CA GLU A 6 12.58 -5.31 -4.04
C GLU A 6 12.14 -6.12 -2.81
N LEU A 7 12.76 -5.90 -1.64
CA LEU A 7 12.38 -6.58 -0.40
C LEU A 7 10.93 -6.26 -0.01
N LEU A 8 10.54 -4.98 -0.02
CA LEU A 8 9.15 -4.56 0.25
C LEU A 8 8.17 -5.16 -0.76
N ARG A 9 8.54 -5.22 -2.05
CA ARG A 9 7.72 -5.86 -3.08
C ARG A 9 7.54 -7.36 -2.81
N LYS A 10 8.61 -8.06 -2.45
CA LYS A 10 8.54 -9.49 -2.09
C LYS A 10 7.68 -9.73 -0.87
N ILE A 11 7.83 -8.93 0.19
CA ILE A 11 7.01 -9.00 1.40
C ILE A 11 5.53 -8.78 1.06
N ALA A 12 5.21 -7.77 0.26
CA ALA A 12 3.84 -7.50 -0.16
C ALA A 12 3.23 -8.66 -0.98
N LEU A 13 4.01 -9.23 -1.92
CA LEU A 13 3.56 -10.38 -2.71
C LEU A 13 3.34 -11.63 -1.84
N LEU A 14 4.23 -11.88 -0.87
CA LEU A 14 4.07 -12.97 0.09
C LEU A 14 2.81 -12.80 0.95
N GLN A 15 2.53 -11.58 1.41
CA GLN A 15 1.30 -11.28 2.16
C GLN A 15 0.05 -11.52 1.31
N ILE A 16 0.03 -11.05 0.06
CA ILE A 16 -1.09 -11.28 -0.87
C ILE A 16 -1.27 -12.79 -1.12
N GLY A 17 -0.17 -13.52 -1.34
CA GLY A 17 -0.20 -14.97 -1.53
C GLY A 17 -0.77 -15.70 -0.30
N ALA A 18 -0.31 -15.35 0.90
CA ALA A 18 -0.81 -15.93 2.15
C ALA A 18 -2.32 -15.68 2.34
N ILE A 19 -2.80 -14.45 2.08
CA ILE A 19 -4.22 -14.09 2.16
C ILE A 19 -5.04 -14.89 1.14
N SER A 20 -4.53 -15.06 -0.08
CA SER A 20 -5.18 -15.85 -1.13
C SER A 20 -5.39 -17.29 -0.69
N LEU A 21 -4.36 -17.93 -0.14
CA LEU A 21 -4.43 -19.32 0.35
C LEU A 21 -5.44 -19.48 1.49
N VAL A 22 -5.47 -18.53 2.44
CA VAL A 22 -6.42 -18.54 3.54
C VAL A 22 -7.86 -18.38 3.04
N THR A 23 -8.09 -17.45 2.12
CA THR A 23 -9.41 -17.21 1.53
C THR A 23 -9.91 -18.45 0.79
N GLU A 24 -9.07 -19.06 -0.05
CA GLU A 24 -9.41 -20.29 -0.79
C GLU A 24 -9.71 -21.47 0.15
N LYS A 25 -8.98 -21.57 1.27
CA LYS A 25 -9.25 -22.60 2.28
C LYS A 25 -10.55 -22.34 3.03
N ALA A 26 -10.85 -21.09 3.36
CA ALA A 26 -12.11 -20.71 4.00
C ALA A 26 -13.31 -21.00 3.10
N GLU A 27 -13.24 -20.62 1.83
CA GLU A 27 -14.29 -20.90 0.84
C GLU A 27 -14.56 -22.41 0.69
N ARG A 28 -13.50 -23.23 0.62
CA ARG A 28 -13.64 -24.69 0.57
C ARG A 28 -14.31 -25.26 1.82
N LEU A 29 -13.89 -24.82 3.01
CA LEU A 29 -14.48 -25.28 4.27
C LEU A 29 -15.96 -24.92 4.38
N ILE A 30 -16.33 -23.69 3.99
CA ILE A 30 -17.73 -23.25 3.98
C ILE A 30 -18.55 -24.10 3.03
N LYS A 31 -18.05 -24.35 1.81
CA LYS A 31 -18.73 -25.21 0.85
C LYS A 31 -18.94 -26.64 1.37
N GLU A 32 -17.93 -27.22 2.02
CA GLU A 32 -18.08 -28.55 2.65
C GLU A 32 -19.12 -28.55 3.78
N LEU A 33 -19.25 -27.45 4.52
CA LEU A 33 -20.25 -27.33 5.59
C LEU A 33 -21.66 -27.14 5.02
N GLU A 34 -21.79 -26.41 3.91
CA GLU A 34 -23.03 -26.28 3.13
C GLU A 34 -23.49 -27.64 2.59
N GLU A 35 -22.60 -28.40 1.96
CA GLU A 35 -22.88 -29.75 1.44
C GLU A 35 -23.31 -30.72 2.56
N LYS A 36 -22.78 -30.55 3.78
CA LYS A 36 -23.16 -31.33 4.96
C LYS A 36 -24.42 -30.81 5.66
N GLY A 37 -25.06 -29.75 5.14
CA GLY A 37 -26.24 -29.12 5.74
C GLY A 37 -25.97 -28.46 7.09
N LYS A 38 -24.71 -28.17 7.42
CA LYS A 38 -24.28 -27.57 8.70
C LYS A 38 -24.32 -26.05 8.69
N VAL A 39 -24.28 -25.45 7.51
CA VAL A 39 -24.28 -24.01 7.26
C VAL A 39 -25.19 -23.75 6.06
N SER A 40 -25.99 -22.69 6.09
CA SER A 40 -26.75 -22.27 4.91
C SER A 40 -25.87 -21.50 3.92
N GLU A 41 -26.24 -21.51 2.63
CA GLU A 41 -25.55 -20.73 1.58
C GLU A 41 -25.44 -19.23 1.96
N GLU A 42 -26.49 -18.69 2.59
CA GLU A 42 -26.50 -17.29 3.04
C GLU A 42 -25.49 -17.02 4.15
N GLU A 43 -25.39 -17.91 5.14
CA GLU A 43 -24.41 -17.80 6.23
C GLU A 43 -22.97 -17.98 5.71
N GLY A 44 -22.76 -18.94 4.82
CA GLY A 44 -21.47 -19.18 4.17
C GLY A 44 -20.99 -17.96 3.40
N LYS A 45 -21.87 -17.39 2.57
CA LYS A 45 -21.59 -16.15 1.83
C LYS A 45 -21.30 -14.97 2.76
N LYS A 46 -22.11 -14.78 3.82
CA LYS A 46 -21.87 -13.72 4.82
C LYS A 46 -20.51 -13.86 5.50
N PHE A 47 -20.08 -15.09 5.80
CA PHE A 47 -18.77 -15.36 6.40
C PHE A 47 -17.62 -14.98 5.46
N VAL A 48 -17.65 -15.45 4.21
CA VAL A 48 -16.61 -15.14 3.21
C VAL A 48 -16.55 -13.65 2.91
N ASP A 49 -17.71 -12.99 2.79
CA ASP A 49 -17.77 -11.54 2.58
C ASP A 49 -17.24 -10.76 3.79
N GLY A 50 -17.52 -11.24 5.01
CA GLY A 50 -16.98 -10.69 6.24
C GLY A 50 -15.45 -10.79 6.29
N LEU A 51 -14.90 -11.97 5.93
CA LEU A 51 -13.47 -12.20 5.83
C LEU A 51 -12.81 -11.24 4.83
N ARG A 52 -13.37 -11.12 3.62
CA ARG A 52 -12.87 -10.20 2.58
C ARG A 52 -12.89 -8.74 3.03
N LYS A 53 -13.97 -8.29 3.68
CA LYS A 53 -14.06 -6.93 4.23
C LYS A 53 -13.02 -6.68 5.33
N GLY A 54 -12.77 -7.66 6.20
CA GLY A 54 -11.73 -7.57 7.23
C GLY A 54 -10.33 -7.43 6.64
N LEU A 55 -10.02 -8.23 5.62
CA LEU A 55 -8.75 -8.18 4.90
C LEU A 55 -8.54 -6.83 4.19
N GLN A 56 -9.59 -6.28 3.57
CA GLN A 56 -9.52 -4.97 2.92
C GLN A 56 -9.20 -3.85 3.92
N LYS A 57 -9.85 -3.86 5.10
CA LYS A 57 -9.56 -2.90 6.17
C LYS A 57 -8.11 -3.01 6.67
N GLN A 58 -7.62 -4.24 6.89
CA GLN A 58 -6.23 -4.44 7.30
C GLN A 58 -5.24 -3.93 6.26
N LYS A 59 -5.51 -4.12 4.96
CA LYS A 59 -4.66 -3.59 3.88
C LYS A 59 -4.55 -2.07 3.91
N GLU A 60 -5.66 -1.37 4.15
CA GLU A 60 -5.67 0.09 4.28
C GLU A 60 -4.87 0.56 5.50
N GLU A 61 -5.02 -0.13 6.64
CA GLU A 61 -4.27 0.18 7.86
C GLU A 61 -2.76 -0.04 7.68
N ILE A 62 -2.36 -1.16 7.09
CA ILE A 62 -0.96 -1.45 6.74
C ILE A 62 -0.41 -0.37 5.81
N SER A 63 -1.18 0.06 4.80
CA SER A 63 -0.72 1.10 3.87
C SER A 63 -0.42 2.42 4.58
N ARG A 64 -1.27 2.82 5.54
CA ARG A 64 -1.04 4.03 6.37
C ARG A 64 0.17 3.88 7.28
N GLN A 65 0.36 2.69 7.88
CA GLN A 65 1.53 2.42 8.72
C GLN A 65 2.82 2.45 7.91
N VAL A 66 2.83 1.88 6.71
CA VAL A 66 3.96 1.93 5.79
C VAL A 66 4.29 3.38 5.42
N GLU A 67 3.29 4.20 5.08
CA GLU A 67 3.50 5.62 4.78
C GLU A 67 4.13 6.36 5.97
N LYS A 68 3.69 6.07 7.20
CA LYS A 68 4.25 6.65 8.42
C LYS A 68 5.70 6.24 8.63
N ILE A 69 6.02 4.94 8.50
CA ILE A 69 7.38 4.42 8.63
C ILE A 69 8.31 5.07 7.60
N LEU A 70 7.86 5.19 6.34
CA LEU A 70 8.64 5.83 5.28
C LEU A 70 8.99 7.29 5.59
N LYS A 71 8.07 8.03 6.23
CA LYS A 71 8.32 9.39 6.74
C LYS A 71 9.32 9.39 7.91
N GLU A 72 9.18 8.45 8.86
CA GLU A 72 10.07 8.35 10.02
C GLU A 72 11.52 7.98 9.66
N VAL A 73 11.73 7.19 8.60
CA VAL A 73 13.08 6.84 8.12
C VAL A 73 13.71 7.89 7.19
N ASN A 74 13.17 9.12 7.15
CA ASN A 74 13.61 10.22 6.29
C ASN A 74 13.71 9.83 4.79
N LEU A 75 12.86 8.93 4.31
CA LEU A 75 12.88 8.53 2.91
C LEU A 75 12.17 9.60 2.07
N VAL A 76 12.96 10.44 1.39
CA VAL A 76 12.42 11.51 0.54
C VAL A 76 11.69 10.92 -0.68
N THR A 77 10.46 11.35 -0.90
CA THR A 77 9.63 10.96 -2.05
C THR A 77 10.12 11.62 -3.34
N ARG A 78 9.71 11.08 -4.49
CA ARG A 78 10.04 11.69 -5.80
C ARG A 78 9.39 13.06 -5.96
N GLU A 79 8.18 13.19 -5.43
CA GLU A 79 7.39 14.41 -5.41
C GLU A 79 8.10 15.51 -4.62
N GLU A 80 8.60 15.21 -3.42
CA GLU A 80 9.39 16.16 -2.61
C GLU A 80 10.67 16.59 -3.34
N ILE A 81 11.38 15.67 -4.00
CA ILE A 81 12.55 16.01 -4.82
C ILE A 81 12.16 16.92 -6.00
N LYS A 82 11.00 16.69 -6.63
CA LYS A 82 10.53 17.49 -7.75
C LYS A 82 10.16 18.90 -7.32
N THR A 83 9.51 19.06 -6.17
CA THR A 83 9.18 20.36 -5.58
C THR A 83 10.46 21.14 -5.28
N LEU A 84 11.43 20.52 -4.59
CA LEU A 84 12.72 21.16 -4.29
C LEU A 84 13.47 21.58 -5.57
N LYS A 85 13.45 20.75 -6.63
CA LYS A 85 14.05 21.12 -7.91
C LYS A 85 13.41 22.37 -8.53
N LYS A 86 12.09 22.48 -8.45
CA LYS A 86 11.35 23.63 -8.98
C LYS A 86 11.69 24.90 -8.21
N GLU A 87 11.71 24.84 -6.88
CA GLU A 87 12.11 25.97 -6.03
C GLU A 87 13.55 26.42 -6.34
N ILE A 88 14.48 25.47 -6.54
CA ILE A 88 15.86 25.78 -6.95
C ILE A 88 15.91 26.47 -8.31
N GLU A 89 15.09 26.06 -9.28
CA GLU A 89 15.02 26.71 -10.59
C GLU A 89 14.46 28.13 -10.52
N GLU A 90 13.43 28.36 -9.69
CA GLU A 90 12.84 29.68 -9.46
C GLU A 90 13.86 30.63 -8.80
N LEU A 91 14.52 30.17 -7.74
CA LEU A 91 15.58 30.93 -7.07
C LEU A 91 16.76 31.24 -8.01
N LYS A 92 17.15 30.31 -8.88
CA LYS A 92 18.20 30.56 -9.88
C LYS A 92 17.81 31.68 -10.85
N LYS A 93 16.55 31.72 -11.31
CA LYS A 93 16.05 32.79 -12.19
C LYS A 93 16.05 34.14 -11.48
N GLU A 94 15.60 34.19 -10.23
CA GLU A 94 15.62 35.43 -9.43
C GLU A 94 17.03 35.97 -9.25
N VAL A 95 17.98 35.11 -8.89
CA VAL A 95 19.40 35.50 -8.75
C VAL A 95 19.97 36.01 -10.08
N GLU A 96 19.62 35.40 -11.21
CA GLU A 96 20.07 35.86 -12.53
C GLU A 96 19.49 37.23 -12.89
N ASN A 97 18.22 37.47 -12.59
CA ASN A 97 17.56 38.76 -12.80
C ASN A 97 18.18 39.87 -11.92
N LEU A 98 18.48 39.57 -10.65
CA LEU A 98 19.15 40.51 -9.74
C LEU A 98 20.58 40.84 -10.17
N LYS A 99 21.30 39.89 -10.78
CA LYS A 99 22.62 40.16 -11.36
C LYS A 99 22.54 41.06 -12.60
N LYS A 100 21.51 40.87 -13.44
CA LYS A 100 21.26 41.70 -14.62
C LYS A 100 20.82 43.12 -14.28
N SER A 101 20.15 43.34 -13.15
CA SER A 101 19.73 44.69 -12.71
C SER A 101 20.82 45.49 -11.99
N LYS A 102 21.99 44.89 -11.74
CA LYS A 102 23.12 45.51 -11.03
C LYS A 102 24.28 45.93 -11.95
N ASN A 103 24.18 45.62 -13.24
CA ASN A 103 25.03 46.08 -14.34
C ASN A 103 24.22 47.01 -15.25
#